data_AF-A0A412PP73-F1
#
_entry.id   AF-A0A412PP73-F1
#
_cell.length_a   1.000
_cell.length_b   1.000
_cell.length_c   1.000
_cell.angle_alpha   90.00
_cell.angle_beta   90.00
_cell.angle_gamma   90.00
#
_symmetry.space_group_name_H-M   'P 1'
#
loop_
_entity.id
_entity.type
_entity.pdbx_description
1 polymer ?
#
loop_
_entity_poly.entity_id
_entity_poly.type
_entity_poly.pdbx_seq_one_letter_code
_entity_poly.pdbx_strand_id
1 'polypeptide(L)'
;MKAVSIEPRLQECFQHWQKNMVRYSLKAKLGQFYTNKDETAVLYEQGDFLFLAGQADMALLADYRDFCKPDYRILISEEASWQGCLSSCPALSPFTRYAFKDEADFDDKVLKNIVEQLSEQFCMEAIDQRTYQELAQEEWSQDLQGNFATFKDFQEGGAFGFVIRKGQEIVAGVSTALVYQKAIEIEIATKPTYQQQGLATVLGAKMILASLQCGVFPLWDAHNEASKKIAEKLGYQCLGAYPAYELKLQIGETMTPEQLWNEYKIINPAIGDDIDAWAFGVEPDQLADLVLKREKSATASAYDLYQIDGEPIPQAGTFDVILDGQGQAVCIIKVTKVTVVPFNQVSAEHAFKEGEGDKSLAYWRQVHEELFTEWMAEAGLAFSEETGVVLEEFCKVYPI
;
A
#
# COMPACT_ATOMS: atom_id res chain seq x y z
N MET A 1 18.08 16.32 3.96
CA MET A 1 18.35 15.59 2.70
C MET A 1 18.60 16.51 1.49
N LYS A 2 19.46 16.11 0.54
CA LYS A 2 19.52 16.70 -0.82
C LYS A 2 19.13 15.59 -1.82
N ALA A 3 18.13 15.84 -2.65
CA ALA A 3 17.92 15.04 -3.85
C ALA A 3 19.00 15.43 -4.85
N VAL A 4 19.75 14.45 -5.35
CA VAL A 4 20.86 14.72 -6.27
C VAL A 4 20.67 13.86 -7.50
N SER A 5 20.67 14.48 -8.68
CA SER A 5 20.69 13.77 -9.95
C SER A 5 21.94 12.90 -10.02
N ILE A 6 21.84 11.74 -10.68
CA ILE A 6 22.85 10.67 -10.73
C ILE A 6 24.29 11.22 -10.72
N GLU A 7 24.92 11.16 -9.56
CA GLU A 7 26.29 11.62 -9.34
C GLU A 7 27.24 10.43 -9.40
N PRO A 8 28.24 10.42 -10.31
CA PRO A 8 29.17 9.30 -10.48
C PRO A 8 29.82 8.83 -9.17
N ARG A 9 30.11 9.75 -8.25
CA ARG A 9 30.70 9.44 -6.94
C ARG A 9 29.78 8.59 -6.05
N LEU A 10 28.46 8.79 -6.10
CA LEU A 10 27.50 8.03 -5.28
C LEU A 10 27.29 6.61 -5.83
N GLN A 11 27.54 6.41 -7.14
CA GLN A 11 27.52 5.06 -7.73
C GLN A 11 28.64 4.17 -7.19
N GLU A 12 29.76 4.75 -6.77
CA GLU A 12 30.90 3.98 -6.22
C GLU A 12 30.51 3.21 -4.95
N CYS A 13 29.53 3.68 -4.18
CA CYS A 13 28.97 2.96 -3.04
C CYS A 13 28.34 1.62 -3.41
N PHE A 14 27.96 1.43 -4.68
CA PHE A 14 27.34 0.22 -5.20
C PHE A 14 28.28 -0.63 -6.06
N GLN A 15 29.57 -0.29 -6.15
CA GLN A 15 30.51 -0.95 -7.07
C GLN A 15 30.69 -2.45 -6.83
N HIS A 16 30.47 -2.91 -5.60
CA HIS A 16 30.61 -4.32 -5.21
C HIS A 16 29.28 -5.08 -5.14
N TRP A 17 28.17 -4.38 -5.39
CA TRP A 17 26.84 -4.98 -5.31
C TRP A 17 26.63 -6.04 -6.37
N GLN A 18 26.00 -7.15 -5.97
CA GLN A 18 25.75 -8.28 -6.86
C GLN A 18 24.34 -8.28 -7.46
N LYS A 19 23.39 -7.53 -6.89
CA LYS A 19 22.01 -7.44 -7.42
C LYS A 19 21.97 -6.94 -8.86
N ASN A 20 21.36 -7.75 -9.74
CA ASN A 20 21.21 -7.41 -11.15
C ASN A 20 20.45 -6.10 -11.33
N MET A 21 19.33 -5.92 -10.63
CA MET A 21 18.56 -4.67 -10.70
C MET A 21 19.40 -3.43 -10.35
N VAL A 22 20.34 -3.51 -9.41
CA VAL A 22 21.29 -2.42 -9.12
C VAL A 22 22.30 -2.26 -10.25
N ARG A 23 23.05 -3.33 -10.57
CA ARG A 23 24.10 -3.31 -11.59
C ARG A 23 23.61 -2.82 -12.95
N TYR A 24 22.44 -3.30 -13.39
CA TYR A 24 21.86 -2.96 -14.68
C TYR A 24 21.25 -1.55 -14.67
N SER A 25 20.54 -1.14 -13.61
CA SER A 25 19.93 0.20 -13.54
C SER A 25 20.97 1.31 -13.44
N LEU A 26 22.07 1.10 -12.69
CA LEU A 26 23.20 2.04 -12.64
C LEU A 26 23.84 2.23 -14.01
N LYS A 27 24.09 1.13 -14.73
CA LYS A 27 24.65 1.17 -16.09
C LYS A 27 23.72 1.86 -17.08
N ALA A 28 22.40 1.67 -16.91
CA ALA A 28 21.37 2.32 -17.70
C ALA A 28 21.11 3.79 -17.27
N LYS A 29 21.73 4.26 -16.18
CA LYS A 29 21.51 5.59 -15.60
C LYS A 29 20.04 5.83 -15.25
N LEU A 30 19.40 4.84 -14.65
CA LEU A 30 18.03 4.94 -14.14
C LEU A 30 18.03 5.22 -12.64
N GLY A 31 16.93 5.79 -12.14
CA GLY A 31 16.68 5.97 -10.71
C GLY A 31 17.21 7.28 -10.12
N GLN A 32 17.06 7.42 -8.80
CA GLN A 32 17.42 8.62 -8.04
C GLN A 32 18.26 8.28 -6.81
N PHE A 33 19.11 9.21 -6.38
CA PHE A 33 19.95 9.04 -5.20
C PHE A 33 19.61 10.04 -4.11
N TYR A 34 19.69 9.55 -2.86
CA TYR A 34 19.56 10.34 -1.64
C TYR A 34 20.71 9.98 -0.73
N THR A 35 21.30 10.98 -0.07
CA THR A 35 22.45 10.76 0.81
C THR A 35 22.42 11.71 1.99
N ASN A 36 23.05 11.29 3.08
CA ASN A 36 23.24 12.13 4.25
C ASN A 36 24.31 13.20 3.99
N LYS A 37 24.45 14.16 4.92
CA LYS A 37 25.33 15.32 4.74
C LYS A 37 26.79 14.94 4.52
N ASP A 38 27.24 13.87 5.17
CA ASP A 38 28.63 13.40 5.15
C ASP A 38 28.87 12.33 4.08
N GLU A 39 27.85 11.98 3.31
CA GLU A 39 27.87 11.02 2.21
C GLU A 39 28.38 9.62 2.58
N THR A 40 28.17 9.24 3.84
CA THR A 40 28.52 7.92 4.37
C THR A 40 27.42 6.90 4.12
N ALA A 41 26.18 7.36 3.89
CA ALA A 41 25.00 6.55 3.65
C ALA A 41 24.33 6.99 2.34
N VAL A 42 23.96 6.03 1.49
CA VAL A 42 23.34 6.31 0.20
C VAL A 42 22.12 5.42 0.01
N LEU A 43 20.99 6.04 -0.34
CA LEU A 43 19.76 5.39 -0.77
C LEU A 43 19.64 5.56 -2.29
N TYR A 44 19.44 4.45 -3.00
CA TYR A 44 19.22 4.43 -4.44
C TYR A 44 17.81 3.94 -4.74
N GLU A 45 16.96 4.84 -5.23
CA GLU A 45 15.56 4.57 -5.57
C GLU A 45 15.43 4.15 -7.03
N GLN A 46 14.72 3.05 -7.27
CA GLN A 46 14.37 2.54 -8.60
C GLN A 46 13.01 1.84 -8.55
N GLY A 47 11.97 2.50 -9.09
CA GLY A 47 10.59 1.98 -8.99
C GLY A 47 10.19 1.83 -7.52
N ASP A 48 9.64 0.67 -7.17
CA ASP A 48 9.30 0.36 -5.78
C ASP A 48 10.50 -0.07 -4.92
N PHE A 49 11.70 -0.16 -5.49
CA PHE A 49 12.88 -0.59 -4.74
C PHE A 49 13.68 0.59 -4.20
N LEU A 50 14.15 0.43 -2.96
CA LEU A 50 15.11 1.32 -2.32
C LEU A 50 16.34 0.50 -1.90
N PHE A 51 17.48 0.75 -2.52
CA PHE A 51 18.74 0.07 -2.24
C PHE A 51 19.60 0.90 -1.30
N LEU A 52 20.01 0.33 -0.16
CA LEU A 52 20.71 1.05 0.91
C LEU A 52 22.17 0.62 1.00
N ALA A 53 23.09 1.52 0.68
CA ALA A 53 24.54 1.27 0.68
C ALA A 53 25.30 2.18 1.67
N GLY A 54 26.54 1.82 1.96
CA GLY A 54 27.39 2.53 2.90
C GLY A 54 27.05 2.22 4.37
N GLN A 55 27.36 3.15 5.27
CA GLN A 55 27.09 3.02 6.69
C GLN A 55 25.59 3.21 6.97
N ALA A 56 25.02 2.39 7.85
CA ALA A 56 23.61 2.50 8.20
C ALA A 56 23.29 3.85 8.86
N ASP A 57 22.24 4.50 8.36
CA ASP A 57 21.74 5.78 8.84
C ASP A 57 20.20 5.78 8.81
N MET A 58 19.57 5.34 9.90
CA MET A 58 18.11 5.29 9.99
C MET A 58 17.47 6.69 9.97
N ALA A 59 18.21 7.75 10.31
CA ALA A 59 17.71 9.11 10.20
C ALA A 59 17.61 9.53 8.73
N LEU A 60 18.56 9.13 7.88
CA LEU A 60 18.45 9.33 6.43
C LEU A 60 17.22 8.60 5.84
N LEU A 61 16.93 7.39 6.30
CA LEU A 61 15.75 6.64 5.85
C LEU A 61 14.44 7.34 6.29
N ALA A 62 14.40 7.89 7.51
CA ALA A 62 13.27 8.69 7.99
C ALA A 62 13.10 9.98 7.19
N ASP A 63 14.20 10.72 6.94
CA ASP A 63 14.24 11.91 6.08
C ASP A 63 13.68 11.60 4.68
N TYR A 64 14.09 10.47 4.09
CA TYR A 64 13.60 10.01 2.79
C TYR A 64 12.09 9.75 2.83
N ARG A 65 11.60 9.03 3.85
CA ARG A 65 10.17 8.76 4.02
C ARG A 65 9.36 10.05 4.13
N ASP A 66 9.80 11.00 4.94
CA ASP A 66 9.04 12.23 5.21
C ASP A 66 9.03 13.19 4.01
N PHE A 67 10.10 13.19 3.22
CA PHE A 67 10.23 14.03 2.03
C PHE A 67 9.59 13.41 0.79
N CYS A 68 9.88 12.14 0.49
CA CYS A 68 9.37 11.46 -0.70
C CYS A 68 7.93 10.96 -0.51
N LYS A 69 7.52 10.67 0.74
CA LYS A 69 6.21 10.11 1.09
C LYS A 69 5.81 8.95 0.16
N PRO A 70 6.62 7.89 0.05
CA PRO A 70 6.32 6.80 -0.87
C PRO A 70 5.20 5.92 -0.33
N ASP A 71 4.22 5.58 -1.17
CA ASP A 71 3.09 4.69 -0.80
C ASP A 71 3.61 3.31 -0.34
N TYR A 72 4.63 2.82 -1.04
CA TYR A 72 5.26 1.53 -0.80
C TYR A 72 6.71 1.51 -1.28
N ARG A 73 7.58 0.81 -0.56
CA ARG A 73 8.95 0.48 -0.97
C ARG A 73 9.38 -0.90 -0.48
N ILE A 74 10.18 -1.57 -1.29
CA ILE A 74 10.97 -2.75 -0.93
C ILE A 74 12.41 -2.30 -0.69
N LEU A 75 12.85 -2.40 0.56
CA LEU A 75 14.18 -2.03 1.00
C LEU A 75 15.11 -3.24 0.90
N ILE A 76 16.25 -3.07 0.25
CA ILE A 76 17.26 -4.11 0.07
C ILE A 76 18.64 -3.55 0.42
N SER A 77 19.45 -4.32 1.14
CA SER A 77 20.86 -3.99 1.38
C SER A 77 21.73 -5.23 1.36
N GLU A 78 22.92 -5.14 0.77
CA GLU A 78 24.01 -6.12 0.91
C GLU A 78 24.93 -5.81 2.10
N GLU A 79 24.72 -4.68 2.79
CA GLU A 79 25.55 -4.22 3.90
C GLU A 79 25.02 -4.71 5.26
N ALA A 80 25.89 -5.37 6.03
CA ALA A 80 25.52 -5.95 7.33
C ALA A 80 25.00 -4.89 8.33
N SER A 81 25.54 -3.67 8.30
CA SER A 81 25.08 -2.59 9.17
C SER A 81 23.63 -2.21 8.90
N TRP A 82 23.25 -2.13 7.62
CA TRP A 82 21.88 -1.81 7.22
C TRP A 82 20.94 -2.96 7.54
N GLN A 83 21.31 -4.20 7.21
CA GLN A 83 20.48 -5.36 7.52
C GLN A 83 20.16 -5.47 9.02
N GLY A 84 21.14 -5.21 9.90
CA GLY A 84 20.93 -5.20 11.35
C GLY A 84 19.93 -4.14 11.81
N CYS A 85 20.04 -2.91 11.28
CA CYS A 85 19.10 -1.83 11.59
C CYS A 85 17.69 -2.10 11.06
N LEU A 86 17.58 -2.54 9.80
CA LEU A 86 16.29 -2.82 9.14
C LEU A 86 15.56 -3.99 9.82
N SER A 87 16.28 -5.07 10.16
CA SER A 87 15.71 -6.21 10.89
C SER A 87 15.22 -5.87 12.29
N SER A 88 15.79 -4.84 12.91
CA SER A 88 15.40 -4.39 14.26
C SER A 88 14.35 -3.27 14.22
N CYS A 89 13.94 -2.82 13.04
CA CYS A 89 12.99 -1.72 12.88
C CYS A 89 11.55 -2.28 12.93
N PRO A 90 10.73 -1.92 13.94
CA PRO A 90 9.37 -2.45 14.08
C PRO A 90 8.43 -1.99 12.97
N ALA A 91 8.71 -0.83 12.36
CA ALA A 91 7.90 -0.25 11.28
C ALA A 91 8.16 -0.89 9.89
N LEU A 92 8.99 -1.94 9.82
CA LEU A 92 9.30 -2.63 8.58
C LEU A 92 8.87 -4.09 8.67
N SER A 93 8.26 -4.60 7.61
CA SER A 93 7.91 -6.02 7.52
C SER A 93 9.02 -6.79 6.79
N PRO A 94 9.79 -7.66 7.46
CA PRO A 94 10.84 -8.43 6.83
C PRO A 94 10.27 -9.60 6.01
N PHE A 95 10.85 -9.86 4.85
CA PHE A 95 10.55 -11.04 4.04
C PHE A 95 11.79 -11.52 3.28
N THR A 96 11.70 -12.69 2.66
CA THR A 96 12.83 -13.34 1.98
C THR A 96 12.61 -13.36 0.47
N ARG A 97 13.61 -12.85 -0.27
CA ARG A 97 13.69 -12.91 -1.73
C ARG A 97 14.80 -13.84 -2.18
N TYR A 98 14.80 -14.22 -3.45
CA TYR A 98 15.78 -15.14 -4.02
C TYR A 98 16.37 -14.58 -5.31
N ALA A 99 17.68 -14.44 -5.33
CA ALA A 99 18.42 -13.93 -6.47
C ALA A 99 18.74 -15.06 -7.45
N PHE A 100 18.80 -14.75 -8.74
CA PHE A 100 19.19 -15.68 -9.80
C PHE A 100 20.33 -15.10 -10.64
N LYS A 101 21.05 -15.99 -11.31
CA LYS A 101 22.06 -15.59 -12.30
C LYS A 101 21.45 -14.79 -13.45
N ASP A 102 22.24 -13.87 -14.00
CA ASP A 102 21.98 -13.13 -15.24
C ASP A 102 22.38 -13.92 -16.51
N GLU A 103 22.52 -15.24 -16.37
CA GLU A 103 22.83 -16.20 -17.44
C GLU A 103 22.08 -17.52 -17.19
N ALA A 104 21.61 -18.15 -18.27
CA ALA A 104 20.99 -19.47 -18.23
C ALA A 104 21.06 -20.11 -19.63
N ASP A 105 21.20 -21.45 -19.67
CA ASP A 105 21.08 -22.24 -20.90
C ASP A 105 19.67 -22.82 -20.96
N PHE A 106 18.73 -22.02 -21.48
CA PHE A 106 17.33 -22.39 -21.53
C PHE A 106 17.07 -23.49 -22.56
N ASP A 107 16.39 -24.56 -22.16
CA ASP A 107 15.94 -25.60 -23.10
C ASP A 107 14.67 -25.14 -23.83
N ASP A 108 14.89 -24.61 -25.04
CA ASP A 108 13.88 -24.19 -25.99
C ASP A 108 12.72 -25.20 -26.18
N LYS A 109 13.02 -26.50 -26.18
CA LYS A 109 12.00 -27.55 -26.39
C LYS A 109 11.15 -27.73 -25.15
N VAL A 110 11.77 -27.72 -23.98
CA VAL A 110 11.06 -27.81 -22.69
C VAL A 110 10.16 -26.60 -22.51
N LEU A 111 10.65 -25.38 -22.79
CA LEU A 111 9.86 -24.16 -22.69
C LEU A 111 8.66 -24.16 -23.66
N LYS A 112 8.87 -24.57 -24.93
CA LYS A 112 7.78 -24.69 -25.91
C LYS A 112 6.72 -25.70 -25.45
N ASN A 113 7.14 -26.87 -24.96
CA ASN A 113 6.23 -27.88 -24.44
C ASN A 113 5.46 -27.40 -23.19
N ILE A 114 6.08 -26.59 -22.32
CA ILE A 114 5.37 -25.94 -21.19
C ILE A 114 4.28 -25.00 -21.71
N VAL A 115 4.58 -24.19 -22.73
CA VAL A 115 3.59 -23.25 -23.31
C VAL A 115 2.42 -24.01 -23.96
N GLU A 116 2.70 -25.12 -24.64
CA GLU A 116 1.70 -25.99 -25.28
C GLU A 116 0.76 -26.70 -24.30
N GLN A 117 1.12 -26.77 -23.01
CA GLN A 117 0.28 -27.35 -21.96
C GLN A 117 -0.85 -26.42 -21.46
N LEU A 118 -0.93 -25.20 -21.99
CA LEU A 118 -2.02 -24.29 -21.64
C LEU A 118 -3.36 -24.92 -22.05
N SER A 119 -4.25 -25.10 -21.07
CA SER A 119 -5.59 -25.68 -21.30
C SER A 119 -6.40 -24.83 -22.28
N GLU A 120 -7.16 -25.50 -23.17
CA GLU A 120 -8.01 -24.87 -24.20
C GLU A 120 -9.05 -23.88 -23.64
N GLN A 121 -9.38 -23.95 -22.35
CA GLN A 121 -10.27 -22.98 -21.71
C GLN A 121 -9.64 -21.58 -21.53
N PHE A 122 -8.33 -21.48 -21.73
CA PHE A 122 -7.56 -20.26 -21.57
C PHE A 122 -7.04 -19.78 -22.92
N CYS A 123 -7.00 -18.45 -23.10
CA CYS A 123 -6.40 -17.82 -24.28
C CYS A 123 -5.23 -16.96 -23.84
N MET A 124 -4.08 -17.10 -24.51
CA MET A 124 -2.93 -16.23 -24.28
C MET A 124 -2.84 -15.17 -25.38
N GLU A 125 -2.64 -13.92 -24.98
CA GLU A 125 -2.48 -12.78 -25.88
C GLU A 125 -1.30 -11.90 -25.46
N ALA A 126 -0.74 -11.15 -26.40
CA ALA A 126 0.28 -10.15 -26.10
C ALA A 126 -0.36 -8.91 -25.46
N ILE A 127 0.35 -8.25 -24.56
CA ILE A 127 -0.10 -6.97 -24.00
C ILE A 127 -0.14 -5.92 -25.11
N ASP A 128 -1.32 -5.37 -25.34
CA ASP A 128 -1.58 -4.22 -26.20
C ASP A 128 -2.13 -3.04 -25.40
N GLN A 129 -2.48 -1.93 -26.07
CA GLN A 129 -2.99 -0.74 -25.39
C GLN A 129 -4.23 -1.02 -24.53
N ARG A 130 -5.14 -1.87 -25.00
CA ARG A 130 -6.36 -2.20 -24.27
C ARG A 130 -6.02 -3.00 -23.03
N THR A 131 -5.25 -4.07 -23.20
CA THR A 131 -4.85 -4.98 -22.12
C THR A 131 -4.04 -4.24 -21.07
N TYR A 132 -3.13 -3.37 -21.49
CA TYR A 132 -2.33 -2.52 -20.59
C TYR A 132 -3.20 -1.64 -19.69
N GLN A 133 -4.31 -1.11 -20.20
CA GLN A 133 -5.26 -0.31 -19.41
C GLN A 133 -6.10 -1.18 -18.46
N GLU A 134 -6.45 -2.39 -18.87
CA GLU A 134 -7.17 -3.36 -18.03
C GLU A 134 -6.31 -3.80 -16.83
N LEU A 135 -4.99 -3.95 -16.99
CA LEU A 135 -4.07 -4.31 -15.91
C LEU A 135 -4.06 -3.29 -14.74
N ALA A 136 -4.34 -2.01 -15.01
CA ALA A 136 -4.40 -0.97 -13.98
C ALA A 136 -5.64 -1.07 -13.06
N GLN A 137 -6.68 -1.81 -13.48
CA GLN A 137 -7.99 -1.78 -12.83
C GLN A 137 -8.08 -2.66 -11.58
N GLU A 138 -7.18 -3.64 -11.43
CA GLU A 138 -7.18 -4.56 -10.31
C GLU A 138 -5.83 -4.55 -9.60
N GLU A 139 -5.85 -4.50 -8.27
CA GLU A 139 -4.67 -4.45 -7.40
C GLU A 139 -3.67 -5.58 -7.72
N TRP A 140 -4.15 -6.80 -7.99
CA TRP A 140 -3.27 -7.95 -8.25
C TRP A 140 -2.45 -7.82 -9.54
N SER A 141 -2.83 -6.93 -10.47
CA SER A 141 -2.24 -6.83 -11.82
C SER A 141 -1.59 -5.48 -12.12
N GLN A 142 -1.71 -4.48 -11.24
CA GLN A 142 -1.19 -3.13 -11.47
C GLN A 142 0.33 -3.13 -11.74
N ASP A 143 1.09 -3.93 -11.00
CA ASP A 143 2.55 -4.05 -11.15
C ASP A 143 2.99 -4.55 -12.53
N LEU A 144 2.10 -5.23 -13.27
CA LEU A 144 2.38 -5.68 -14.64
C LEU A 144 2.46 -4.53 -15.66
N GLN A 145 2.08 -3.31 -15.29
CA GLN A 145 2.37 -2.13 -16.10
C GLN A 145 3.86 -1.75 -16.05
N GLY A 146 4.60 -2.24 -15.04
CA GLY A 146 6.00 -1.93 -14.86
C GLY A 146 6.25 -0.43 -14.61
N ASN A 147 7.50 0.00 -14.76
CA ASN A 147 7.88 1.40 -14.55
C ASN A 147 7.64 2.27 -15.80
N PHE A 148 6.42 2.20 -16.36
CA PHE A 148 6.04 2.91 -17.58
C PHE A 148 4.76 3.72 -17.36
N ALA A 149 4.82 5.02 -17.65
CA ALA A 149 3.68 5.92 -17.42
C ALA A 149 2.52 5.64 -18.39
N THR A 150 2.82 5.20 -19.61
CA THR A 150 1.81 4.89 -20.63
C THR A 150 2.19 3.65 -21.43
N PHE A 151 1.20 3.04 -22.10
CA PHE A 151 1.48 1.96 -23.06
C PHE A 151 2.41 2.40 -24.21
N LYS A 152 2.41 3.70 -24.56
CA LYS A 152 3.35 4.22 -25.55
C LYS A 152 4.79 4.13 -25.03
N ASP A 153 5.03 4.52 -23.78
CA ASP A 153 6.36 4.42 -23.15
C ASP A 153 6.80 2.97 -23.02
N PHE A 154 5.86 2.07 -22.67
CA PHE A 154 6.08 0.62 -22.65
C PHE A 154 6.57 0.13 -24.03
N GLN A 155 5.85 0.45 -25.10
CA GLN A 155 6.20 0.01 -26.45
C GLN A 155 7.51 0.66 -26.96
N GLU A 156 7.69 1.96 -26.79
CA GLU A 156 8.89 2.70 -27.23
C GLU A 156 10.14 2.30 -26.44
N GLY A 157 9.96 1.90 -25.18
CA GLY A 157 11.01 1.34 -24.33
C GLY A 157 11.45 -0.06 -24.75
N GLY A 158 10.76 -0.72 -25.68
CA GLY A 158 11.02 -2.10 -26.08
C GLY A 158 10.52 -3.14 -25.07
N ALA A 159 9.58 -2.75 -24.19
CA ALA A 159 8.90 -3.66 -23.28
C ALA A 159 7.86 -4.49 -24.02
N PHE A 160 7.59 -5.69 -23.49
CA PHE A 160 6.58 -6.60 -24.00
C PHE A 160 6.12 -7.51 -22.89
N GLY A 161 5.00 -8.19 -23.11
CA GLY A 161 4.43 -9.11 -22.15
C GLY A 161 3.24 -9.86 -22.72
N PHE A 162 2.69 -10.75 -21.91
CA PHE A 162 1.58 -11.62 -22.29
C PHE A 162 0.60 -11.73 -21.13
N VAL A 163 -0.67 -11.85 -21.44
CA VAL A 163 -1.71 -12.18 -20.47
C VAL A 163 -2.41 -13.47 -20.86
N ILE A 164 -2.97 -14.15 -19.85
CA ILE A 164 -3.88 -15.27 -20.04
C ILE A 164 -5.28 -14.81 -19.64
N ARG A 165 -6.26 -15.08 -20.51
CA ARG A 165 -7.68 -14.86 -20.27
C ARG A 165 -8.45 -16.16 -20.07
N LYS A 166 -9.53 -16.07 -19.30
CA LYS A 166 -10.63 -17.04 -19.30
C LYS A 166 -11.91 -16.31 -19.69
N GLY A 167 -12.38 -16.53 -20.91
CA GLY A 167 -13.45 -15.70 -21.48
C GLY A 167 -12.96 -14.26 -21.68
N GLN A 168 -13.63 -13.29 -21.04
CA GLN A 168 -13.24 -11.87 -21.12
C GLN A 168 -12.32 -11.42 -19.98
N GLU A 169 -12.17 -12.22 -18.92
CA GLU A 169 -11.41 -11.86 -17.73
C GLU A 169 -9.92 -12.17 -17.93
N ILE A 170 -9.03 -11.22 -17.58
CA ILE A 170 -7.60 -11.48 -17.41
C ILE A 170 -7.40 -12.21 -16.08
N VAL A 171 -6.73 -13.35 -16.12
CA VAL A 171 -6.52 -14.21 -14.93
C VAL A 171 -5.06 -14.36 -14.52
N ALA A 172 -4.13 -14.05 -15.43
CA ALA A 172 -2.69 -14.02 -15.15
C ALA A 172 -1.96 -13.17 -16.19
N GLY A 173 -0.78 -12.66 -15.85
CA GLY A 173 0.07 -11.93 -16.78
C GLY A 173 1.56 -12.03 -16.45
N VAL A 174 2.37 -11.85 -17.49
CA VAL A 174 3.82 -11.59 -17.39
C VAL A 174 4.12 -10.34 -18.20
N SER A 175 4.94 -9.46 -17.66
CA SER A 175 5.30 -8.21 -18.30
C SER A 175 6.75 -7.85 -18.04
N THR A 176 7.29 -6.95 -18.84
CA THR A 176 8.56 -6.30 -18.54
C THR A 176 8.33 -5.20 -17.52
N ALA A 177 8.97 -5.31 -16.35
CA ALA A 177 8.96 -4.27 -15.32
C ALA A 177 9.95 -3.14 -15.63
N LEU A 178 11.14 -3.50 -16.13
CA LEU A 178 12.22 -2.59 -16.48
C LEU A 178 12.95 -3.06 -17.74
N VAL A 179 13.38 -2.12 -18.58
CA VAL A 179 14.20 -2.41 -19.77
C VAL A 179 15.62 -1.92 -19.57
N TYR A 180 16.57 -2.79 -19.92
CA TYR A 180 17.99 -2.50 -20.02
C TYR A 180 18.51 -2.79 -21.43
N GLN A 181 19.75 -2.41 -21.74
CA GLN A 181 20.30 -2.52 -23.10
C GLN A 181 20.31 -3.97 -23.67
N LYS A 182 20.43 -5.00 -22.82
CA LYS A 182 20.49 -6.42 -23.23
C LYS A 182 19.71 -7.34 -22.31
N ALA A 183 18.87 -6.78 -21.46
CA ALA A 183 18.12 -7.52 -20.46
C ALA A 183 16.84 -6.77 -20.13
N ILE A 184 15.89 -7.48 -19.55
CA ILE A 184 14.66 -6.94 -19.01
C ILE A 184 14.43 -7.54 -17.63
N GLU A 185 13.85 -6.80 -16.71
CA GLU A 185 13.33 -7.36 -15.47
C GLU A 185 11.90 -7.82 -15.73
N ILE A 186 11.55 -9.05 -15.34
CA ILE A 186 10.18 -9.56 -15.54
C ILE A 186 9.34 -9.38 -14.28
N GLU A 187 8.04 -9.17 -14.47
CA GLU A 187 7.02 -9.20 -13.43
C GLU A 187 5.97 -10.24 -13.82
N ILE A 188 5.53 -11.08 -12.87
CA ILE A 188 4.56 -12.15 -13.13
C ILE A 188 3.55 -12.19 -11.99
N ALA A 189 2.28 -12.00 -12.34
CA ALA A 189 1.18 -12.09 -11.41
C ALA A 189 0.10 -13.06 -11.90
N THR A 190 -0.61 -13.67 -10.95
CA THR A 190 -1.76 -14.52 -11.22
C THR A 190 -2.84 -14.20 -10.21
N LYS A 191 -4.05 -13.93 -10.70
CA LYS A 191 -5.21 -13.60 -9.89
C LYS A 191 -5.42 -14.68 -8.82
N PRO A 192 -5.66 -14.33 -7.53
CA PRO A 192 -5.64 -15.29 -6.42
C PRO A 192 -6.48 -16.56 -6.64
N THR A 193 -7.68 -16.42 -7.21
CA THR A 193 -8.60 -17.54 -7.51
C THR A 193 -8.09 -18.47 -8.62
N TYR A 194 -7.09 -18.06 -9.39
CA TYR A 194 -6.48 -18.81 -10.49
C TYR A 194 -5.04 -19.26 -10.21
N GLN A 195 -4.53 -19.02 -9.01
CA GLN A 195 -3.20 -19.48 -8.61
C GLN A 195 -3.16 -21.02 -8.52
N GLN A 196 -1.93 -21.57 -8.51
CA GLN A 196 -1.68 -23.02 -8.44
C GLN A 196 -2.19 -23.86 -9.62
N GLN A 197 -2.60 -23.21 -10.72
CA GLN A 197 -3.02 -23.87 -11.96
C GLN A 197 -1.91 -23.93 -13.03
N GLY A 198 -0.68 -23.55 -12.69
CA GLY A 198 0.48 -23.57 -13.59
C GLY A 198 0.56 -22.38 -14.57
N LEU A 199 -0.38 -21.43 -14.52
CA LEU A 199 -0.44 -20.27 -15.43
C LEU A 199 0.85 -19.43 -15.40
N ALA A 200 1.38 -19.13 -14.22
CA ALA A 200 2.64 -18.40 -14.07
C ALA A 200 3.85 -19.13 -14.69
N THR A 201 3.87 -20.46 -14.64
CA THR A 201 4.94 -21.25 -15.31
C THR A 201 4.82 -21.16 -16.83
N VAL A 202 3.60 -21.24 -17.36
CA VAL A 202 3.32 -21.08 -18.79
C VAL A 202 3.72 -19.69 -19.29
N LEU A 203 3.34 -18.65 -18.55
CA LEU A 203 3.70 -17.27 -18.85
C LEU A 203 5.20 -17.03 -18.76
N GLY A 204 5.86 -17.52 -17.71
CA GLY A 204 7.31 -17.43 -17.58
C GLY A 204 8.04 -18.10 -18.75
N ALA A 205 7.62 -19.30 -19.17
CA ALA A 205 8.19 -19.95 -20.34
C ALA A 205 7.98 -19.16 -21.64
N LYS A 206 6.78 -18.59 -21.84
CA LYS A 206 6.48 -17.73 -22.98
C LYS A 206 7.35 -16.48 -22.99
N MET A 207 7.49 -15.83 -21.84
CA MET A 207 8.31 -14.63 -21.69
C MET A 207 9.75 -14.92 -22.06
N ILE A 208 10.34 -16.00 -21.54
CA ILE A 208 11.72 -16.40 -21.87
C ILE A 208 11.90 -16.59 -23.37
N LEU A 209 11.01 -17.36 -24.02
CA LEU A 209 11.08 -17.59 -25.46
C LEU A 209 11.01 -16.27 -26.26
N ALA A 210 10.15 -15.33 -25.85
CA ALA A 210 10.03 -14.03 -26.49
C ALA A 210 11.28 -13.15 -26.26
N SER A 211 11.82 -13.14 -25.04
CA SER A 211 13.06 -12.42 -24.71
C SER A 211 14.24 -12.88 -25.54
N LEU A 212 14.42 -14.20 -25.69
CA LEU A 212 15.49 -14.76 -26.51
C LEU A 212 15.34 -14.38 -28.00
N GLN A 213 14.10 -14.35 -28.52
CA GLN A 213 13.83 -13.89 -29.89
C GLN A 213 14.16 -12.39 -30.07
N CYS A 214 13.91 -11.58 -29.05
CA CYS A 214 14.26 -10.16 -29.02
C CYS A 214 15.74 -9.89 -28.69
N GLY A 215 16.53 -10.91 -28.40
CA GLY A 215 17.95 -10.77 -28.07
C GLY A 215 18.22 -10.14 -26.70
N VAL A 216 17.28 -10.24 -25.76
CA VAL A 216 17.40 -9.73 -24.39
C VAL A 216 17.32 -10.88 -23.38
N PHE A 217 18.05 -10.79 -22.27
CA PHE A 217 17.96 -11.75 -21.18
C PHE A 217 16.82 -11.38 -20.21
N PRO A 218 15.88 -12.28 -19.91
CA PRO A 218 14.84 -12.06 -18.91
C PRO A 218 15.39 -12.28 -17.50
N LEU A 219 15.75 -11.21 -16.81
CA LEU A 219 16.17 -11.24 -15.41
C LEU A 219 14.99 -11.64 -14.53
N TRP A 220 15.28 -12.44 -13.51
CA TRP A 220 14.32 -12.92 -12.53
C TRP A 220 14.87 -12.70 -11.13
N ASP A 221 14.15 -11.96 -10.31
CA ASP A 221 14.39 -11.87 -8.87
C ASP A 221 13.11 -12.25 -8.13
N ALA A 222 13.12 -13.42 -7.48
CA ALA A 222 11.90 -14.00 -6.95
C ALA A 222 11.51 -13.36 -5.62
N HIS A 223 10.30 -12.81 -5.57
CA HIS A 223 9.72 -12.23 -4.36
C HIS A 223 9.48 -13.27 -3.24
N ASN A 224 9.24 -14.54 -3.59
CA ASN A 224 8.94 -15.61 -2.62
C ASN A 224 9.36 -17.01 -3.13
N GLU A 225 9.23 -18.02 -2.26
CA GLU A 225 9.61 -19.41 -2.56
C GLU A 225 8.81 -20.02 -3.74
N ALA A 226 7.56 -19.59 -3.97
CA ALA A 226 6.77 -20.07 -5.10
C ALA A 226 7.33 -19.55 -6.43
N SER A 227 7.65 -18.25 -6.51
CA SER A 227 8.31 -17.64 -7.67
C SER A 227 9.69 -18.28 -7.92
N LYS A 228 10.45 -18.55 -6.86
CA LYS A 228 11.75 -19.25 -6.95
C LYS A 228 11.60 -20.64 -7.59
N LYS A 229 10.65 -21.45 -7.14
CA LYS A 229 10.40 -22.79 -7.72
C LYS A 229 10.02 -22.73 -9.20
N ILE A 230 9.27 -21.69 -9.60
CA ILE A 230 8.93 -21.48 -11.01
C ILE A 230 10.20 -21.14 -11.81
N ALA A 231 11.02 -20.21 -11.34
CA ALA A 231 12.27 -19.84 -12.00
C ALA A 231 13.21 -21.06 -12.15
N GLU A 232 13.42 -21.84 -11.09
CA GLU A 232 14.24 -23.07 -11.14
C GLU A 232 13.69 -24.08 -12.16
N LYS A 233 12.36 -24.27 -12.19
CA LYS A 233 11.69 -25.15 -13.17
C LYS A 233 11.88 -24.66 -14.61
N LEU A 234 12.01 -23.35 -14.83
CA LEU A 234 12.21 -22.75 -16.14
C LEU A 234 13.69 -22.70 -16.57
N GLY A 235 14.62 -23.16 -15.72
CA GLY A 235 16.04 -23.28 -16.04
C GLY A 235 16.94 -22.21 -15.44
N TYR A 236 16.42 -21.34 -14.57
CA TYR A 236 17.26 -20.37 -13.86
C TYR A 236 18.07 -21.03 -12.73
N GLN A 237 19.28 -20.53 -12.52
CA GLN A 237 20.14 -20.94 -11.41
C GLN A 237 20.01 -19.97 -10.22
N CYS A 238 19.46 -20.47 -9.11
CA CYS A 238 19.34 -19.71 -7.87
C CYS A 238 20.72 -19.44 -7.24
N LEU A 239 20.97 -18.19 -6.85
CA LEU A 239 22.19 -17.74 -6.17
C LEU A 239 22.06 -17.74 -4.65
N GLY A 240 20.84 -17.80 -4.14
CA GLY A 240 20.55 -17.85 -2.71
C GLY A 240 19.45 -16.89 -2.28
N ALA A 241 19.01 -17.08 -1.04
CA ALA A 241 18.06 -16.23 -0.37
C ALA A 241 18.73 -14.96 0.17
N TYR A 242 17.99 -13.85 0.24
CA TYR A 242 18.44 -12.62 0.87
C TYR A 242 17.27 -11.88 1.52
N PRO A 243 17.53 -11.10 2.59
CA PRO A 243 16.48 -10.36 3.28
C PRO A 243 16.06 -9.12 2.48
N ALA A 244 14.77 -8.85 2.51
CA ALA A 244 14.16 -7.60 2.04
C ALA A 244 13.15 -7.12 3.08
N TYR A 245 12.77 -5.85 3.01
CA TYR A 245 11.89 -5.24 4.01
C TYR A 245 10.86 -4.37 3.32
N GLU A 246 9.59 -4.50 3.67
CA GLU A 246 8.54 -3.61 3.18
C GLU A 246 8.49 -2.36 4.05
N LEU A 247 8.56 -1.20 3.42
CA LEU A 247 8.20 0.10 3.97
C LEU A 247 6.91 0.52 3.29
N LYS A 248 5.82 0.59 4.04
CA LYS A 248 4.56 1.15 3.57
C LYS A 248 4.43 2.57 4.10
N LEU A 249 3.85 3.47 3.32
CA LEU A 249 3.38 4.74 3.86
C LEU A 249 2.41 4.35 4.97
N GLN A 250 2.75 4.71 6.20
CA GLN A 250 1.86 4.54 7.34
C GLN A 250 0.74 5.58 7.21
N ILE A 251 -0.14 5.38 6.23
CA ILE A 251 -1.55 5.72 6.35
C ILE A 251 -2.19 4.37 6.68
N GLY A 252 -2.34 4.10 7.98
CA GLY A 252 -2.97 2.87 8.47
C GLY A 252 -2.13 1.61 8.27
N GLU A 253 -1.11 1.40 9.13
CA GLU A 253 -1.03 0.04 9.68
C GLU A 253 -2.39 -0.22 10.30
N THR A 254 -3.07 -1.29 9.88
CA THR A 254 -4.33 -1.72 10.50
C THR A 254 -4.01 -2.15 11.92
N MET A 255 -4.11 -1.18 12.83
CA MET A 255 -3.90 -1.38 14.24
C MET A 255 -5.20 -1.83 14.85
N THR A 256 -5.13 -2.82 15.73
CA THR A 256 -6.20 -3.01 16.70
C THR A 256 -6.32 -1.77 17.57
N PRO A 257 -7.50 -1.49 18.16
CA PRO A 257 -7.66 -0.39 19.11
C PRO A 257 -6.60 -0.41 20.22
N GLU A 258 -6.27 -1.62 20.72
CA GLU A 258 -5.27 -1.81 21.76
C GLU A 258 -3.86 -1.44 21.29
N GLN A 259 -3.49 -1.73 20.04
CA GLN A 259 -2.19 -1.35 19.50
C GLN A 259 -2.07 0.17 19.39
N LEU A 260 -3.04 0.82 18.73
CA LEU A 260 -3.02 2.28 18.55
C LEU A 260 -3.04 3.00 19.92
N TRP A 261 -3.83 2.50 20.86
CA TRP A 261 -3.88 3.03 22.22
C TRP A 261 -2.56 2.89 22.96
N ASN A 262 -1.93 1.72 22.90
CA ASN A 262 -0.64 1.48 23.55
C ASN A 262 0.47 2.37 22.96
N GLU A 263 0.44 2.64 21.65
CA GLU A 263 1.35 3.61 21.05
C GLU A 263 1.12 5.03 21.56
N TYR A 264 -0.13 5.50 21.57
CA TYR A 264 -0.43 6.82 22.07
C TYR A 264 -0.13 6.96 23.57
N LYS A 265 -0.29 5.88 24.35
CA LYS A 265 0.05 5.84 25.78
C LYS A 265 1.54 6.06 26.05
N ILE A 266 2.43 5.74 25.11
CA ILE A 266 3.87 6.10 25.21
C ILE A 266 4.04 7.63 25.22
N ILE A 267 3.20 8.35 24.46
CA ILE A 267 3.22 9.81 24.31
C ILE A 267 2.42 10.50 25.42
N ASN A 268 1.28 9.91 25.80
CA ASN A 268 0.39 10.39 26.85
C ASN A 268 0.12 9.30 27.90
N PRO A 269 1.05 9.01 28.82
CA PRO A 269 0.88 7.95 29.82
C PRO A 269 -0.32 8.17 30.76
N ALA A 270 -0.82 9.39 30.86
CA ALA A 270 -1.94 9.76 31.72
C ALA A 270 -3.32 9.38 31.14
N ILE A 271 -3.39 8.86 29.90
CA ILE A 271 -4.65 8.48 29.26
C ILE A 271 -5.34 7.28 29.92
N GLY A 272 -4.60 6.46 30.65
CA GLY A 272 -5.14 5.27 31.33
C GLY A 272 -5.15 4.01 30.45
N ASP A 273 -5.88 3.00 30.90
CA ASP A 273 -6.00 1.67 30.27
C ASP A 273 -7.39 1.41 29.67
N ASP A 274 -8.37 2.26 29.98
CA ASP A 274 -9.74 2.12 29.49
C ASP A 274 -9.81 2.59 28.04
N ILE A 275 -10.13 1.68 27.12
CA ILE A 275 -10.21 1.94 25.69
C ILE A 275 -11.68 1.95 25.29
N ASP A 276 -12.15 3.06 24.74
CA ASP A 276 -13.40 3.14 24.00
C ASP A 276 -13.08 3.23 22.51
N ALA A 277 -13.75 2.41 21.70
CA ALA A 277 -13.43 2.23 20.29
C ALA A 277 -14.70 2.00 19.47
N TRP A 278 -14.93 2.86 18.48
CA TRP A 278 -16.16 2.83 17.69
C TRP A 278 -15.94 3.37 16.28
N ALA A 279 -16.81 2.96 15.36
CA ALA A 279 -16.84 3.43 13.98
C ALA A 279 -18.03 4.40 13.79
N PHE A 280 -17.86 5.40 12.93
CA PHE A 280 -18.99 6.24 12.50
C PHE A 280 -20.00 5.42 11.68
N GLY A 281 -21.28 5.78 11.73
CA GLY A 281 -22.40 5.01 11.18
C GLY A 281 -22.31 4.59 9.70
N VAL A 282 -23.01 5.30 8.80
CA VAL A 282 -23.31 4.79 7.44
C VAL A 282 -22.07 4.65 6.55
N GLU A 283 -21.10 5.55 6.68
CA GLU A 283 -19.87 5.59 5.86
C GLU A 283 -18.61 5.63 6.75
N PRO A 284 -18.30 4.55 7.50
CA PRO A 284 -17.26 4.54 8.53
C PRO A 284 -15.89 4.93 7.97
N ASP A 285 -15.51 4.40 6.80
CA ASP A 285 -14.21 4.66 6.17
C ASP A 285 -14.05 6.14 5.79
N GLN A 286 -15.06 6.70 5.14
CA GLN A 286 -15.04 8.10 4.68
C GLN A 286 -15.04 9.07 5.88
N LEU A 287 -15.86 8.80 6.89
CA LEU A 287 -15.98 9.66 8.06
C LEU A 287 -14.71 9.59 8.94
N ALA A 288 -14.12 8.41 9.10
CA ALA A 288 -12.84 8.26 9.79
C ALA A 288 -11.69 8.98 9.07
N ASP A 289 -11.65 8.93 7.73
CA ASP A 289 -10.67 9.66 6.92
C ASP A 289 -10.82 11.19 7.06
N LEU A 290 -12.06 11.71 7.13
CA LEU A 290 -12.30 13.13 7.40
C LEU A 290 -11.78 13.55 8.79
N VAL A 291 -11.91 12.70 9.80
CA VAL A 291 -11.33 12.96 11.14
C VAL A 291 -9.81 12.90 11.09
N LEU A 292 -9.23 11.92 10.39
CA LEU A 292 -7.78 11.76 10.24
C LEU A 292 -7.14 13.00 9.60
N LYS A 293 -7.80 13.56 8.57
CA LYS A 293 -7.43 14.80 7.86
C LYS A 293 -7.76 16.08 8.64
N ARG A 294 -8.40 15.96 9.81
CA ARG A 294 -8.86 17.06 10.67
C ARG A 294 -9.92 17.97 10.01
N GLU A 295 -10.68 17.42 9.07
CA GLU A 295 -11.80 18.10 8.43
C GLU A 295 -13.11 17.92 9.20
N LYS A 296 -13.31 16.74 9.80
CA LYS A 296 -14.40 16.46 10.76
C LYS A 296 -13.86 16.59 12.18
N SER A 297 -14.52 17.42 12.98
CA SER A 297 -14.16 17.75 14.37
C SER A 297 -15.36 17.78 15.31
N ALA A 298 -16.51 17.28 14.84
CA ALA A 298 -17.72 17.17 15.63
C ALA A 298 -18.56 15.97 15.18
N THR A 299 -19.40 15.47 16.08
CA THR A 299 -20.40 14.43 15.83
C THR A 299 -21.69 14.68 16.61
N ALA A 300 -22.74 13.93 16.28
CA ALA A 300 -24.05 14.04 16.89
C ALA A 300 -24.68 12.66 17.13
N SER A 301 -25.36 12.52 18.26
CA SER A 301 -26.11 11.30 18.63
C SER A 301 -27.44 11.65 19.31
N ALA A 302 -28.42 10.73 19.26
CA ALA A 302 -29.74 10.95 19.84
C ALA A 302 -29.72 10.77 21.37
N TYR A 303 -30.09 11.81 22.11
CA TYR A 303 -30.02 11.84 23.58
C TYR A 303 -30.88 10.77 24.26
N ASP A 304 -32.07 10.51 23.72
CA ASP A 304 -33.03 9.58 24.32
C ASP A 304 -32.55 8.12 24.27
N LEU A 305 -31.67 7.77 23.32
CA LEU A 305 -31.12 6.41 23.20
C LEU A 305 -30.19 6.07 24.38
N TYR A 306 -29.36 7.01 24.83
CA TYR A 306 -28.54 6.84 26.04
C TYR A 306 -29.39 6.47 27.28
N GLN A 307 -30.58 7.07 27.40
CA GLN A 307 -31.47 6.76 28.52
C GLN A 307 -32.07 5.36 28.44
N ILE A 308 -32.36 4.88 27.23
CA ILE A 308 -32.90 3.53 26.98
C ILE A 308 -31.84 2.49 27.28
N ASP A 309 -30.61 2.70 26.80
CA ASP A 309 -29.51 1.76 26.95
C ASP A 309 -28.88 1.80 28.36
N GLY A 310 -29.22 2.84 29.15
CA GLY A 310 -28.68 3.05 30.49
C GLY A 310 -27.23 3.51 30.48
N GLU A 311 -26.78 4.10 29.36
CA GLU A 311 -25.42 4.56 29.14
C GLU A 311 -25.28 6.05 29.46
N PRO A 312 -24.14 6.49 30.02
CA PRO A 312 -23.88 7.91 30.22
C PRO A 312 -23.60 8.59 28.88
N ILE A 313 -24.00 9.86 28.74
CA ILE A 313 -23.53 10.67 27.61
C ILE A 313 -22.00 10.90 27.70
N PRO A 314 -21.33 11.12 26.56
CA PRO A 314 -19.90 11.43 26.51
C PRO A 314 -19.51 12.63 27.37
N GLN A 315 -18.24 12.68 27.79
CA GLN A 315 -17.73 13.73 28.67
C GLN A 315 -16.54 14.45 28.05
N ALA A 316 -16.50 15.77 28.17
CA ALA A 316 -15.33 16.53 27.75
C ALA A 316 -14.08 16.07 28.52
N GLY A 317 -13.02 15.75 27.79
CA GLY A 317 -11.76 15.25 28.32
C GLY A 317 -11.53 13.74 28.11
N THR A 318 -12.55 12.98 27.68
CA THR A 318 -12.39 11.56 27.30
C THR A 318 -11.69 11.42 25.95
N PHE A 319 -11.24 10.21 25.68
CA PHE A 319 -10.52 9.84 24.48
C PHE A 319 -11.12 8.57 23.89
N ASP A 320 -11.29 8.58 22.57
CA ASP A 320 -11.91 7.48 21.85
C ASP A 320 -11.06 7.11 20.65
N VAL A 321 -11.03 5.81 20.33
CA VAL A 321 -10.41 5.28 19.12
C VAL A 321 -11.45 5.24 18.02
N ILE A 322 -11.18 5.94 16.91
CA ILE A 322 -12.02 5.90 15.72
C ILE A 322 -11.62 4.72 14.85
N LEU A 323 -12.60 3.90 14.48
CA LEU A 323 -12.42 2.72 13.64
C LEU A 323 -12.91 2.93 12.21
N ASP A 324 -12.33 2.17 11.28
CA ASP A 324 -12.84 2.01 9.91
C ASP A 324 -13.97 0.95 9.85
N GLY A 325 -14.55 0.74 8.67
CA GLY A 325 -15.61 -0.24 8.42
C GLY A 325 -15.17 -1.70 8.55
N GLN A 326 -13.86 -1.95 8.71
CA GLN A 326 -13.27 -3.26 8.97
C GLN A 326 -12.87 -3.44 10.45
N GLY A 327 -13.22 -2.48 11.31
CA GLY A 327 -12.92 -2.48 12.75
C GLY A 327 -11.45 -2.20 13.08
N GLN A 328 -10.70 -1.60 12.15
CA GLN A 328 -9.29 -1.23 12.37
C GLN A 328 -9.19 0.20 12.86
N ALA A 329 -8.25 0.46 13.77
CA ALA A 329 -8.04 1.76 14.38
C ALA A 329 -7.39 2.74 13.39
N VAL A 330 -8.07 3.87 13.19
CA VAL A 330 -7.65 4.95 12.28
C VAL A 330 -6.96 6.08 13.03
N CYS A 331 -7.55 6.55 14.12
CA CYS A 331 -7.00 7.64 14.92
C CYS A 331 -7.57 7.65 16.34
N ILE A 332 -6.95 8.45 17.22
CA ILE A 332 -7.48 8.75 18.56
C ILE A 332 -7.92 10.20 18.57
N ILE A 333 -9.13 10.43 19.07
CA ILE A 333 -9.68 11.76 19.30
C ILE A 333 -9.72 12.06 20.80
N LYS A 334 -9.77 13.35 21.13
CA LYS A 334 -10.10 13.84 22.46
C LYS A 334 -11.35 14.69 22.39
N VAL A 335 -12.37 14.33 23.17
CA VAL A 335 -13.59 15.13 23.29
C VAL A 335 -13.25 16.43 24.01
N THR A 336 -13.55 17.56 23.38
CA THR A 336 -13.25 18.90 23.89
C THR A 336 -14.47 19.61 24.46
N LYS A 337 -15.67 19.27 23.98
CA LYS A 337 -16.93 19.87 24.43
C LYS A 337 -18.09 18.92 24.14
N VAL A 338 -19.05 18.87 25.06
CA VAL A 338 -20.32 18.14 24.91
C VAL A 338 -21.47 19.07 25.28
N THR A 339 -22.50 19.13 24.46
CA THR A 339 -23.72 19.92 24.72
C THR A 339 -24.95 19.15 24.26
N VAL A 340 -26.08 19.32 24.94
CA VAL A 340 -27.36 18.74 24.50
C VAL A 340 -28.29 19.87 24.07
N VAL A 341 -28.80 19.80 22.85
CA VAL A 341 -29.75 20.78 22.29
C VAL A 341 -30.87 20.07 21.54
N PRO A 342 -32.06 20.67 21.39
CA PRO A 342 -33.05 20.16 20.45
C PRO A 342 -32.53 20.11 19.01
N PHE A 343 -32.98 19.14 18.21
CA PHE A 343 -32.58 18.96 16.81
C PHE A 343 -32.72 20.24 15.99
N ASN A 344 -33.83 20.97 16.16
CA ASN A 344 -34.07 22.24 15.48
C ASN A 344 -33.12 23.39 15.88
N GLN A 345 -32.37 23.23 16.97
CA GLN A 345 -31.44 24.21 17.53
C GLN A 345 -29.97 23.90 17.23
N VAL A 346 -29.68 22.80 16.52
CA VAL A 346 -28.31 22.53 16.05
C VAL A 346 -27.86 23.66 15.13
N SER A 347 -26.69 24.20 15.42
CA SER A 347 -26.17 25.39 14.75
C SER A 347 -25.50 25.04 13.42
N ALA A 348 -25.47 26.00 12.50
CA ALA A 348 -24.71 25.85 11.25
C ALA A 348 -23.19 25.71 11.51
N GLU A 349 -22.69 26.23 12.63
CA GLU A 349 -21.29 26.04 13.04
C GLU A 349 -21.01 24.57 13.40
N HIS A 350 -21.92 23.91 14.11
CA HIS A 350 -21.79 22.50 14.44
C HIS A 350 -21.82 21.64 13.18
N ALA A 351 -22.81 21.86 12.31
CA ALA A 351 -22.92 21.19 11.02
C ALA A 351 -21.65 21.36 10.16
N PHE A 352 -21.05 22.56 10.16
CA PHE A 352 -19.81 22.81 9.45
C PHE A 352 -18.63 22.02 10.04
N LYS A 353 -18.54 21.90 11.36
CA LYS A 353 -17.51 21.12 12.07
C LYS A 353 -17.65 19.61 11.85
N GLU A 354 -18.86 19.12 11.60
CA GLU A 354 -19.09 17.72 11.22
C GLU A 354 -18.50 17.38 9.85
N GLY A 355 -18.33 18.37 8.98
CA GLY A 355 -17.51 18.26 7.77
C GLY A 355 -18.11 17.41 6.63
N GLU A 356 -19.34 16.93 6.78
CA GLU A 356 -20.01 16.04 5.83
C GLU A 356 -20.71 16.78 4.68
N GLY A 357 -20.81 16.12 3.53
CA GLY A 357 -21.48 16.67 2.33
C GLY A 357 -20.94 18.03 1.91
N ASP A 358 -21.83 19.01 1.77
CA ASP A 358 -21.49 20.40 1.44
C ASP A 358 -21.20 21.28 2.69
N LYS A 359 -21.10 20.66 3.87
CA LYS A 359 -20.87 21.29 5.17
C LYS A 359 -21.97 22.28 5.58
N SER A 360 -23.16 22.18 4.98
CA SER A 360 -24.32 23.03 5.29
C SER A 360 -25.23 22.43 6.37
N LEU A 361 -25.92 23.31 7.11
CA LEU A 361 -26.96 22.90 8.06
C LEU A 361 -28.14 22.19 7.38
N ALA A 362 -28.44 22.54 6.12
CA ALA A 362 -29.53 21.92 5.37
C ALA A 362 -29.21 20.45 5.06
N TYR A 363 -27.99 20.18 4.57
CA TYR A 363 -27.50 18.82 4.36
C TYR A 363 -27.48 18.02 5.68
N TRP A 364 -26.91 18.62 6.73
CA TRP A 364 -26.85 17.99 8.06
C TRP A 364 -28.23 17.57 8.56
N ARG A 365 -29.23 18.47 8.49
CA ARG A 365 -30.60 18.17 8.94
C ARG A 365 -31.23 17.03 8.14
N GLN A 366 -31.07 17.03 6.82
CA GLN A 366 -31.64 15.98 5.99
C GLN A 366 -31.09 14.60 6.39
N VAL A 367 -29.76 14.47 6.46
CA VAL A 367 -29.10 13.20 6.78
C VAL A 367 -29.44 12.72 8.20
N HIS A 368 -29.40 13.63 9.19
CA HIS A 368 -29.62 13.25 10.58
C HIS A 368 -31.10 13.00 10.90
N GLU A 369 -32.04 13.68 10.24
CA GLU A 369 -33.48 13.39 10.37
C GLU A 369 -33.80 11.97 9.90
N GLU A 370 -33.24 11.55 8.75
CA GLU A 370 -33.41 10.20 8.21
C GLU A 370 -32.85 9.15 9.19
N LEU A 371 -31.62 9.34 9.67
CA LEU A 371 -30.96 8.41 10.60
C LEU A 371 -31.62 8.33 11.97
N PHE A 372 -31.92 9.47 12.60
CA PHE A 372 -32.54 9.48 13.92
C PHE A 372 -33.97 8.94 13.88
N THR A 373 -34.71 9.14 12.78
CA THR A 373 -36.02 8.52 12.61
C THR A 373 -35.93 7.00 12.60
N GLU A 374 -34.95 6.43 11.90
CA GLU A 374 -34.72 4.99 11.86
C GLU A 374 -34.30 4.44 13.24
N TRP A 375 -33.24 4.99 13.84
CA TRP A 375 -32.72 4.51 15.13
C TRP A 375 -33.72 4.65 16.28
N MET A 376 -34.45 5.77 16.35
CA MET A 376 -35.47 5.96 17.39
C MET A 376 -36.64 4.99 17.21
N ALA A 377 -37.04 4.70 15.97
CA ALA A 377 -38.13 3.76 15.71
C ALA A 377 -37.78 2.33 16.17
N GLU A 378 -36.53 1.90 16.00
CA GLU A 378 -36.04 0.61 16.52
C GLU A 378 -36.14 0.52 18.04
N ALA A 379 -35.90 1.63 18.73
CA ALA A 379 -36.06 1.76 20.18
C ALA A 379 -37.52 2.01 20.63
N GLY A 380 -38.48 2.03 19.70
CA GLY A 380 -39.90 2.29 20.00
C GLY A 380 -40.23 3.75 20.33
N LEU A 381 -39.34 4.68 19.98
CA LEU A 381 -39.51 6.12 20.12
C LEU A 381 -39.92 6.76 18.78
N ALA A 382 -40.36 8.03 18.83
CA ALA A 382 -40.66 8.82 17.65
C ALA A 382 -39.71 10.02 17.58
N PHE A 383 -39.11 10.23 16.41
CA PHE A 383 -38.33 11.42 16.13
C PHE A 383 -39.21 12.68 16.01
N SER A 384 -38.70 13.81 16.47
CA SER A 384 -39.30 15.14 16.26
C SER A 384 -38.22 16.23 16.25
N GLU A 385 -38.57 17.43 15.78
CA GLU A 385 -37.69 18.61 15.83
C GLU A 385 -37.25 19.02 17.24
N GLU A 386 -37.96 18.55 18.27
CA GLU A 386 -37.63 18.77 19.70
C GLU A 386 -36.81 17.62 20.31
N THR A 387 -36.49 16.57 19.54
CA THR A 387 -35.64 15.46 19.97
C THR A 387 -34.30 16.00 20.43
N GLY A 388 -33.86 15.58 21.63
CA GLY A 388 -32.56 15.98 22.17
C GLY A 388 -31.42 15.36 21.37
N VAL A 389 -30.45 16.18 20.99
CA VAL A 389 -29.24 15.76 20.28
C VAL A 389 -28.04 16.06 21.16
N VAL A 390 -27.23 15.03 21.43
CA VAL A 390 -25.92 15.17 22.05
C VAL A 390 -24.95 15.58 20.95
N LEU A 391 -24.35 16.76 21.12
CA LEU A 391 -23.35 17.32 20.22
C LEU A 391 -21.99 17.23 20.88
N GLU A 392 -21.04 16.61 20.18
CA GLU A 392 -19.66 16.48 20.63
C GLU A 392 -18.75 17.27 19.68
N GLU A 393 -17.82 18.05 20.24
CA GLU A 393 -16.70 18.62 19.50
C GLU A 393 -15.41 17.96 20.00
N PHE A 394 -14.54 17.54 19.10
CA PHE A 394 -13.32 16.81 19.41
C PHE A 394 -12.15 17.26 18.54
N CYS A 395 -10.94 16.87 18.94
CA CYS A 395 -9.75 17.02 18.11
C CYS A 395 -9.00 15.68 17.99
N LYS A 396 -8.48 15.41 16.78
CA LYS A 396 -7.54 14.31 16.58
C LYS A 396 -6.25 14.59 17.36
N VAL A 397 -5.85 13.64 18.20
CA VAL A 397 -4.63 13.71 19.01
C VAL A 397 -3.54 12.72 18.59
N TYR A 398 -3.90 11.65 17.87
CA TYR A 398 -2.96 10.66 17.36
C TYR A 398 -3.52 9.95 16.10
N PRO A 399 -2.70 9.62 15.08
CA PRO A 399 -1.31 10.06 14.89
C PRO A 399 -1.22 11.58 14.72
N ILE A 400 -0.09 12.17 15.16
CA ILE A 400 0.11 13.63 15.27
C ILE A 400 0.04 14.31 13.90
#